data_AF-H8ZZU1-F1
#
_entry.id   AF-H8ZZU1-F1
#
_cell.length_a   1.000
_cell.length_b   1.000
_cell.length_c   1.000
_cell.angle_alpha   90.00
_cell.angle_beta   90.00
_cell.angle_gamma   90.00
#
_symmetry.space_group_name_H-M   'P 1'
#
loop_
_entity.id
_entity.type
_entity.pdbx_description
1 polymer ?
#
loop_
_entity_poly.entity_id
_entity_poly.type
_entity_poly.pdbx_seq_one_letter_code
_entity_poly.pdbx_strand_id
1 'polypeptide(L)'
;MTGFNDAAGVASASDIKGKYVEKVEVKNGVVTAEMKSSGVNKEIQGKKLSLWAKRQNGSVKWFCGQPVTRAANNTAKDAVTAANDNSNNGINTKHLPSTCRDAASAICTRTPRADFKHFQKISRYRVLPESRHMAEKLRHSRKSGNLVR
;
A
#
# COMPACT_ATOMS: atom_id res chain seq x y z
N MET A 1 -20.79 16.38 11.17
CA MET A 1 -20.77 15.03 11.77
C MET A 1 -19.40 14.78 12.33
N THR A 2 -19.31 14.64 13.65
CA THR A 2 -18.08 14.34 14.39
C THR A 2 -17.48 13.04 13.85
N GLY A 3 -16.15 12.94 13.75
CA GLY A 3 -15.49 11.81 13.09
C GLY A 3 -15.21 10.62 13.99
N PHE A 4 -16.07 10.31 14.96
CA PHE A 4 -15.86 9.27 15.97
C PHE A 4 -16.67 8.00 15.68
N ASN A 5 -16.40 6.90 16.39
CA ASN A 5 -17.05 5.59 16.20
C ASN A 5 -18.59 5.69 16.07
N ASP A 6 -19.26 6.33 17.03
CA ASP A 6 -20.73 6.42 17.04
C ASP A 6 -21.27 7.19 15.84
N ALA A 7 -20.57 8.26 15.44
CA ALA A 7 -20.96 9.08 14.30
C ALA A 7 -20.70 8.37 12.95
N ALA A 8 -19.84 7.35 12.94
CA ALA A 8 -19.67 6.43 11.81
C ALA A 8 -20.63 5.24 11.85
N GLY A 9 -21.48 5.13 12.88
CA GLY A 9 -22.41 4.00 13.06
C GLY A 9 -21.71 2.67 13.35
N VAL A 10 -20.49 2.71 13.90
CA VAL A 10 -19.75 1.51 14.31
C VAL A 10 -19.76 1.36 15.83
N ALA A 11 -19.47 0.14 16.31
CA ALA A 11 -19.40 -0.14 17.74
C ALA A 11 -18.41 0.78 18.47
N SER A 12 -18.63 0.96 19.77
CA SER A 12 -17.74 1.76 20.61
C SER A 12 -16.32 1.21 20.57
N ALA A 13 -15.32 2.06 20.77
CA ALA A 13 -13.92 1.67 20.59
C ALA A 13 -13.52 0.47 21.47
N SER A 14 -14.02 0.41 22.71
CA SER A 14 -13.79 -0.67 23.68
C SER A 14 -14.53 -1.98 23.38
N ASP A 15 -15.55 -1.94 22.51
CA ASP A 15 -16.27 -3.13 22.08
C ASP A 15 -15.58 -3.80 20.89
N ILE A 16 -14.81 -3.04 20.10
CA ILE A 16 -14.00 -3.57 18.99
C ILE A 16 -12.66 -4.06 19.54
N LYS A 17 -12.67 -5.27 20.10
CA LYS A 17 -11.51 -5.92 20.73
C LYS A 17 -11.34 -7.36 20.26
N GLY A 18 -10.17 -7.92 20.51
CA GLY A 18 -9.85 -9.29 20.10
C GLY A 18 -8.82 -9.95 21.01
N LYS A 19 -8.27 -11.09 20.58
CA LYS A 19 -7.24 -11.81 21.35
C LYS A 19 -6.06 -10.91 21.70
N TYR A 20 -5.58 -10.11 20.73
CA TYR A 20 -4.38 -9.27 20.85
C TYR A 20 -4.66 -7.76 20.74
N VAL A 21 -5.89 -7.37 20.42
CA VAL A 21 -6.31 -5.97 20.25
C VAL A 21 -7.13 -5.56 21.46
N GLU A 22 -6.75 -4.44 22.06
CA GLU A 22 -7.43 -3.85 23.22
C GLU A 22 -8.66 -3.07 22.78
N LYS A 23 -8.51 -2.21 21.78
CA LYS A 23 -9.57 -1.38 21.22
C LYS A 23 -9.26 -0.89 19.82
N VAL A 24 -10.28 -0.46 19.10
CA VAL A 24 -10.16 0.20 17.80
C VAL A 24 -10.93 1.52 17.80
N GLU A 25 -10.20 2.62 17.66
CA GLU A 25 -10.76 3.96 17.66
C GLU A 25 -10.80 4.52 16.25
N VAL A 26 -11.93 5.11 15.87
CA VAL A 26 -12.10 5.90 14.65
C VAL A 26 -12.07 7.37 15.03
N LYS A 27 -11.18 8.13 14.40
CA LYS A 27 -11.09 9.58 14.58
C LYS A 27 -10.85 10.28 13.24
N ASN A 28 -11.80 11.10 12.82
CA ASN A 28 -11.78 11.82 11.55
C ASN A 28 -11.47 10.90 10.34
N GLY A 29 -12.02 9.69 10.35
CA GLY A 29 -11.80 8.70 9.28
C GLY A 29 -10.44 7.99 9.31
N VAL A 30 -9.63 8.22 10.35
CA VAL A 30 -8.46 7.38 10.68
C VAL A 30 -8.89 6.32 11.67
N VAL A 31 -8.61 5.06 11.37
CA VAL A 31 -8.87 3.91 12.24
C VAL A 31 -7.58 3.54 12.93
N THR A 32 -7.53 3.54 14.26
CA THR A 32 -6.34 3.23 15.05
C THR A 32 -6.61 2.03 15.94
N ALA A 33 -5.83 0.97 15.77
CA ALA A 33 -5.89 -0.21 16.62
C ALA A 33 -4.82 -0.12 17.71
N GLU A 34 -5.20 -0.43 18.94
CA GLU A 34 -4.29 -0.50 20.09
C GLU A 34 -4.07 -1.95 20.50
N MET A 35 -2.82 -2.36 20.62
CA MET A 35 -2.44 -3.69 21.07
C MET A 35 -2.59 -3.81 22.58
N LYS A 36 -2.96 -5.00 23.07
CA LYS A 36 -3.08 -5.26 24.50
C LYS A 36 -1.76 -5.03 25.25
N SER A 37 -1.87 -4.74 26.54
CA SER A 37 -0.73 -4.63 27.46
C SER A 37 -0.20 -6.00 27.93
N SER A 38 -0.98 -7.07 27.75
CA SER A 38 -0.62 -8.44 28.14
C SER A 38 -1.00 -9.45 27.05
N GLY A 39 -0.36 -10.63 27.08
CA GLY A 39 -0.63 -11.69 26.10
C GLY A 39 -0.14 -11.39 24.67
N VAL A 40 0.69 -10.36 24.50
CA VAL A 40 1.34 -9.98 23.23
C VAL A 40 2.85 -9.82 23.45
N ASN A 41 3.62 -9.80 22.35
CA ASN A 41 5.06 -9.58 22.39
C ASN A 41 5.39 -8.24 23.08
N LYS A 42 6.38 -8.25 23.98
CA LYS A 42 6.85 -7.09 24.76
C LYS A 42 7.14 -5.86 23.89
N GLU A 43 7.65 -6.07 22.68
CA GLU A 43 8.00 -4.97 21.77
C GLU A 43 6.78 -4.29 21.13
N ILE A 44 5.56 -4.84 21.28
CA ILE A 44 4.31 -4.30 20.71
C ILE A 44 3.23 -4.00 21.76
N GLN A 45 3.49 -4.20 23.05
CA GLN A 45 2.52 -3.96 24.12
C GLN A 45 2.08 -2.50 24.16
N GLY A 46 0.77 -2.26 24.19
CA GLY A 46 0.20 -0.90 24.20
C GLY A 46 0.50 -0.06 22.95
N LYS A 47 1.16 -0.65 21.95
CA LYS A 47 1.50 0.06 20.71
C LYS A 47 0.32 0.08 19.76
N LYS A 48 0.40 0.97 18.77
CA LYS A 48 -0.68 1.32 17.87
C LYS A 48 -0.25 1.22 16.41
N LEU A 49 -1.22 0.98 15.54
CA LEU A 49 -1.12 1.14 14.10
C LEU A 49 -2.38 1.84 13.61
N SER A 50 -2.28 2.55 12.48
CA SER A 50 -3.41 3.25 11.90
C SER A 50 -3.66 2.82 10.46
N LEU A 51 -4.94 2.81 10.09
CA LEU A 51 -5.43 2.75 8.72
C LEU A 51 -6.09 4.07 8.39
N TRP A 52 -5.81 4.60 7.20
CA TRP A 52 -6.43 5.84 6.73
C TRP A 52 -6.66 5.78 5.23
N ALA A 53 -7.67 6.51 4.77
CA ALA A 53 -8.02 6.56 3.36
C ALA A 53 -7.75 7.94 2.77
N LYS A 54 -7.26 8.01 1.53
CA LYS A 54 -7.22 9.25 0.74
C LYS A 54 -8.09 9.09 -0.52
N ARG A 55 -8.85 10.12 -0.88
CA ARG A 55 -9.68 10.11 -2.09
C ARG A 55 -8.84 10.09 -3.37
N GLN A 56 -9.29 9.33 -4.37
CA GLN A 56 -8.72 9.21 -5.70
C GLN A 56 -9.83 9.10 -6.75
N ASN A 57 -10.10 10.18 -7.49
CA ASN A 57 -10.99 10.23 -8.68
C ASN A 57 -12.22 9.30 -8.62
N GLY A 58 -13.07 9.47 -7.60
CA GLY A 58 -14.30 8.69 -7.44
C GLY A 58 -14.18 7.40 -6.61
N SER A 59 -12.98 7.05 -6.15
CA SER A 59 -12.74 5.99 -5.16
C SER A 59 -11.87 6.48 -4.00
N VAL A 60 -11.60 5.61 -3.03
CA VAL A 60 -10.64 5.86 -1.95
C VAL A 60 -9.56 4.80 -1.96
N LYS A 61 -8.32 5.20 -1.68
CA LYS A 61 -7.21 4.28 -1.44
C LYS A 61 -6.90 4.26 0.04
N TRP A 62 -6.87 3.06 0.62
CA TRP A 62 -6.45 2.84 2.00
C TRP A 62 -4.95 2.68 2.09
N PHE A 63 -4.43 3.13 3.23
CA PHE A 63 -3.05 3.02 3.65
C PHE A 63 -3.03 2.42 5.05
N CYS A 64 -1.95 1.71 5.36
CA CYS A 64 -1.76 1.06 6.65
C CYS A 64 -0.33 1.28 7.11
N GLY A 65 -0.16 1.70 8.36
CA GLY A 65 1.16 1.92 8.89
C GLY A 65 1.16 2.37 10.33
N GLN A 66 2.23 3.07 10.68
CA GLN A 66 2.39 3.69 11.97
C GLN A 66 1.27 4.70 12.28
N PRO A 67 1.03 5.02 13.57
CA PRO A 67 -0.01 5.95 13.98
C PRO A 67 0.02 7.30 13.26
N VAL A 68 -1.13 7.67 12.72
CA VAL A 68 -1.35 8.97 12.06
C VAL A 68 -2.57 9.68 12.66
N THR A 69 -2.65 10.98 12.43
CA THR A 69 -3.81 11.79 12.80
C THR A 69 -4.31 12.58 11.61
N ARG A 70 -5.62 12.88 11.62
CA ARG A 70 -6.26 13.76 10.66
C ARG A 70 -6.92 14.92 11.38
N ALA A 71 -6.64 16.14 10.94
CA ALA A 71 -7.19 17.35 11.54
C ALA A 71 -8.72 17.41 11.48
N ALA A 72 -9.33 17.04 10.34
CA ALA A 72 -10.78 17.03 10.15
C ALA A 72 -11.23 15.96 9.15
N ASN A 73 -12.53 15.60 9.18
CA ASN A 73 -13.12 14.57 8.32
C ASN A 73 -13.05 14.90 6.80
N ASN A 74 -12.84 16.18 6.44
CA ASN A 74 -12.70 16.65 5.05
C ASN A 74 -11.49 17.58 4.86
N THR A 75 -10.34 17.26 5.46
CA THR A 75 -9.09 18.01 5.20
C THR A 75 -8.80 18.03 3.69
N ALA A 76 -8.24 19.13 3.18
CA ALA A 76 -7.80 19.21 1.80
C ALA A 76 -6.92 17.97 1.44
N LYS A 77 -7.31 17.26 0.38
CA LYS A 77 -6.65 16.03 -0.11
C LYS A 77 -6.59 14.88 0.91
N ASP A 78 -7.45 14.87 1.93
CA ASP A 78 -7.47 13.86 3.00
C ASP A 78 -6.10 13.68 3.67
N ALA A 79 -5.36 14.79 3.81
CA ALA A 79 -4.03 14.78 4.38
C ALA A 79 -4.04 14.24 5.82
N VAL A 80 -3.06 13.40 6.12
CA VAL A 80 -2.77 12.90 7.47
C VAL A 80 -1.34 13.26 7.84
N THR A 81 -1.08 13.41 9.11
CA THR A 81 0.25 13.63 9.68
C THR A 81 0.60 12.47 10.60
N ALA A 82 1.89 12.20 10.80
CA ALA A 82 2.30 11.28 11.86
C ALA A 82 1.75 11.75 13.21
N ALA A 83 1.30 10.83 14.05
CA ALA A 83 0.91 11.17 15.41
C ALA A 83 2.14 11.64 16.20
N ASN A 84 1.97 12.62 17.10
CA ASN A 84 3.09 13.20 17.87
C ASN A 84 3.88 12.14 18.66
N ASP A 85 3.22 11.09 19.14
CA ASP A 85 3.86 10.03 19.94
C ASP A 85 4.19 8.77 19.13
N ASN A 86 4.25 8.87 17.80
CA ASN A 86 4.46 7.71 16.93
C ASN A 86 5.75 6.93 17.28
N SER A 87 6.84 7.62 17.63
CA SER A 87 8.11 6.94 17.97
C SER A 87 8.02 6.05 19.22
N ASN A 88 7.15 6.41 20.18
CA ASN A 88 7.02 5.69 21.45
C ASN A 88 5.84 4.71 21.43
N ASN A 89 4.74 5.12 20.80
CA ASN A 89 3.47 4.39 20.80
C ASN A 89 3.17 3.68 19.48
N GLY A 90 3.94 3.92 18.42
CA GLY A 90 3.79 3.23 17.14
C GLY A 90 4.50 1.88 17.14
N ILE A 91 3.85 0.88 16.54
CA ILE A 91 4.49 -0.42 16.29
C ILE A 91 5.71 -0.21 15.40
N ASN A 92 6.86 -0.78 15.79
CA ASN A 92 8.06 -0.71 14.98
C ASN A 92 7.83 -1.41 13.63
N THR A 93 8.36 -0.84 12.54
CA THR A 93 8.18 -1.36 11.17
C THR A 93 8.62 -2.81 11.01
N LYS A 94 9.56 -3.31 11.83
CA LYS A 94 9.96 -4.73 11.84
C LYS A 94 8.81 -5.68 12.20
N HIS A 95 7.85 -5.22 12.99
CA HIS A 95 6.66 -6.00 13.38
C HIS A 95 5.45 -5.77 12.47
N LEU A 96 5.51 -4.76 11.60
CA LEU A 96 4.45 -4.52 10.65
C LEU A 96 4.59 -5.45 9.45
N PRO A 97 3.50 -6.05 8.95
CA PRO A 97 3.49 -6.74 7.66
C PRO A 97 4.01 -5.84 6.55
N SER A 98 4.56 -6.42 5.47
CA SER A 98 5.08 -5.64 4.33
C SER A 98 4.05 -4.70 3.71
N THR A 99 2.77 -5.06 3.78
CA THR A 99 1.63 -4.29 3.27
C THR A 99 1.14 -3.18 4.21
N CYS A 100 1.68 -3.07 5.43
CA CYS A 100 1.28 -2.09 6.42
C CYS A 100 2.47 -1.25 6.89
N ARG A 101 3.24 -0.70 5.94
CA ARG A 101 4.42 0.13 6.21
C ARG A 101 4.35 1.48 5.48
N ASP A 102 3.13 1.97 5.23
CA ASP A 102 2.94 3.25 4.57
C ASP A 102 3.38 4.41 5.49
N ALA A 103 4.10 5.37 4.92
CA ALA A 103 4.38 6.63 5.60
C ALA A 103 3.13 7.52 5.59
N ALA A 104 2.98 8.44 6.56
CA ALA A 104 1.88 9.41 6.56
C ALA A 104 1.81 10.25 5.26
N SER A 105 2.99 10.53 4.69
CA SER A 105 3.19 11.22 3.41
C SER A 105 2.89 10.37 2.18
N ALA A 106 2.61 9.06 2.33
CA ALA A 106 2.30 8.18 1.21
C ALA A 106 1.14 8.76 0.40
N ILE A 107 1.37 8.92 -0.90
CA ILE A 107 0.40 9.49 -1.83
C ILE A 107 -0.32 8.38 -2.60
N CYS A 108 -1.50 8.71 -3.10
CA CYS A 108 -2.14 7.93 -4.16
C CYS A 108 -1.36 8.15 -5.45
N THR A 109 -0.16 7.59 -5.56
CA THR A 109 0.37 7.30 -6.90
C THR A 109 -0.66 6.37 -7.53
N ARG A 110 -1.27 6.79 -8.66
CA ARG A 110 -1.67 5.81 -9.69
C ARG A 110 -0.52 4.85 -9.72
N THR A 111 -0.79 3.57 -9.47
CA THR A 111 0.18 2.48 -9.51
C THR A 111 1.29 2.91 -10.44
N PRO A 112 2.52 3.20 -9.96
CA PRO A 112 3.60 3.39 -10.89
C PRO A 112 3.49 2.18 -11.78
N ARG A 113 3.29 2.36 -13.10
CA ARG A 113 3.52 1.27 -14.03
C ARG A 113 4.96 0.90 -13.72
N ALA A 114 5.15 -0.09 -12.86
CA ALA A 114 6.44 -0.48 -12.37
C ALA A 114 7.18 -0.91 -13.63
N ASP A 115 8.06 -0.03 -14.08
CA ASP A 115 9.32 -0.41 -14.64
C ASP A 115 9.32 -1.40 -15.81
N PHE A 116 8.40 -1.24 -16.77
CA PHE A 116 8.63 -1.81 -18.11
C PHE A 116 9.93 -1.30 -18.74
N LYS A 117 10.52 -0.20 -18.24
CA LYS A 117 11.82 0.29 -18.71
C LYS A 117 12.99 -0.54 -18.19
N HIS A 118 12.95 -1.05 -16.96
CA HIS A 118 13.98 -1.96 -16.45
C HIS A 118 13.94 -3.33 -17.16
N PHE A 119 12.76 -3.87 -17.46
CA PHE A 119 12.63 -5.15 -18.19
C PHE A 119 12.90 -5.05 -19.71
N GLN A 120 12.70 -3.89 -20.35
CA GLN A 120 13.06 -3.73 -21.77
C GLN A 120 14.57 -3.85 -22.02
N LYS A 121 15.39 -3.45 -21.05
CA LYS A 121 16.86 -3.46 -21.21
C LYS A 121 17.43 -4.88 -21.17
N ILE A 122 16.83 -5.78 -20.39
CA ILE A 122 17.26 -7.20 -20.29
C ILE A 122 16.83 -7.99 -21.55
N SER A 123 15.71 -7.64 -22.19
CA SER A 123 15.26 -8.32 -23.41
C SER A 123 16.18 -8.13 -24.62
N ARG A 124 16.93 -7.01 -24.71
CA ARG A 124 17.83 -6.74 -25.85
C ARG A 124 19.19 -7.44 -25.77
N TYR A 125 19.55 -8.03 -24.63
CA TYR A 125 20.82 -8.75 -24.46
C TYR A 125 20.70 -10.28 -24.57
N ARG A 126 19.48 -10.84 -24.70
CA ARG A 126 19.25 -12.30 -24.76
C ARG A 126 18.94 -12.82 -26.18
N VAL A 127 19.29 -12.07 -27.22
CA VAL A 127 19.34 -12.65 -28.59
C VAL A 127 20.73 -13.26 -28.75
N LEU A 128 20.81 -14.57 -28.54
CA LEU A 128 22.00 -15.36 -28.86
C LEU A 128 22.39 -15.10 -30.34
N PRO A 129 23.69 -15.00 -30.67
CA PRO A 129 24.14 -14.77 -32.06
C PRO A 129 23.53 -15.76 -33.07
N GLU A 130 23.27 -17.00 -32.65
CA GLU A 130 22.66 -18.04 -33.48
C GLU A 130 21.23 -17.73 -33.92
N SER A 131 20.47 -16.92 -33.16
CA SER A 131 19.10 -16.56 -33.51
C SER A 131 19.03 -15.58 -34.70
N ARG A 132 20.15 -14.89 -35.02
CA ARG A 132 20.23 -13.98 -36.17
C ARG A 132 20.32 -14.72 -37.50
N HIS A 133 20.99 -15.88 -37.54
CA HIS A 133 21.08 -16.71 -38.76
C HIS A 133 19.72 -17.31 -39.17
N MET A 134 18.88 -17.67 -38.21
CA MET A 134 17.54 -18.22 -38.48
C MET A 134 16.58 -17.18 -39.09
N ALA A 135 16.69 -15.91 -38.68
CA ALA A 135 15.86 -14.82 -39.21
C ALA A 135 16.25 -14.41 -40.64
N GLU A 136 17.52 -14.56 -41.03
CA GLU A 136 18.00 -14.26 -42.39
C GLU A 136 17.65 -15.38 -43.39
N LYS A 137 17.69 -16.64 -42.94
CA LYS A 137 17.27 -17.82 -43.73
C LYS A 137 15.76 -17.79 -44.08
N LEU A 138 14.92 -17.31 -43.14
CA LEU A 138 13.48 -17.10 -43.38
C LEU A 138 13.18 -15.96 -44.37
N ARG A 139 14.03 -14.92 -44.44
CA ARG A 139 13.86 -13.82 -45.42
C ARG A 139 14.30 -14.22 -46.83
N HIS A 140 15.30 -15.09 -46.96
CA HIS A 140 15.74 -15.60 -48.26
C HIS A 140 14.75 -16.63 -48.86
N SER A 141 14.07 -17.42 -48.03
CA SER A 141 13.05 -18.36 -48.52
C SER A 141 11.82 -17.65 -49.12
N ARG A 142 11.43 -16.47 -48.61
CA ARG A 142 10.29 -15.70 -49.13
C ARG A 142 10.56 -14.95 -50.45
N LYS A 143 11.82 -14.82 -50.88
CA LYS A 143 12.18 -14.08 -52.09
C LYS A 143 12.39 -14.96 -53.34
N SER A 144 12.36 -16.29 -53.20
CA SER A 144 12.59 -17.25 -54.30
C SER A 144 11.41 -18.20 -54.60
N GLY A 145 10.22 -17.97 -54.05
CA GLY A 145 9.00 -18.70 -54.42
C GLY A 145 8.31 -18.04 -55.62
N ASN A 146 8.65 -18.50 -56.82
CA ASN A 146 8.23 -17.97 -58.12
C ASN A 146 6.71 -18.13 -58.41
N LEU A 147 6.20 -17.25 -59.28
CA LEU A 147 5.16 -17.46 -60.31
C LEU A 147 4.41 -18.81 -60.31
N VAL A 148 3.07 -18.79 -60.15
CA VAL A 148 2.05 -19.31 -61.10
C VAL A 148 0.66 -18.83 -60.64
N ARG A 149 0.06 -17.85 -61.33
CA ARG A 149 -1.12 -18.02 -62.20
C ARG A 149 -1.47 -16.68 -62.85
#